data_AF-A0A3D0KTK8-F1
#
_entry.id   AF-A0A3D0KTK8-F1
#
_cell.length_a   1.000
_cell.length_b   1.000
_cell.length_c   1.000
_cell.angle_alpha   90.00
_cell.angle_beta   90.00
_cell.angle_gamma   90.00
#
_symmetry.space_group_name_H-M   'P 1'
#
loop_
_entity.id
_entity.type
_entity.pdbx_description
1 polymer ?
#
loop_
_entity_poly.entity_id
_entity_poly.type
_entity_poly.pdbx_seq_one_letter_code
_entity_poly.pdbx_strand_id
1 'polypeptide(L)'
;DIMIWALSQNDPQGWLRVMQQDPAEAAAFLDRLDGDFKTHLDRYKYASRFDAAAGEYHRQEGASFLGDLEARLAAGGPQQNAQNETGGLALWGGAMGLLDFAALPFVRQFRIAGPQWFDSRPWPHLHSWLRGFLDSPEFASIMHKYTPWQPGEDGIAFPPG
;
A
#
# COMPACT_ATOMS: atom_id res chain seq x y z
N ASP A 1 -3.79 -3.47 -12.96
CA ASP A 1 -4.95 -3.80 -13.82
C ASP A 1 -6.33 -3.67 -13.17
N ILE A 2 -6.73 -4.49 -12.19
CA ILE A 2 -8.11 -4.46 -11.62
C ILE A 2 -8.47 -3.10 -10.96
N MET A 3 -7.53 -2.51 -10.22
CA MET A 3 -7.74 -1.22 -9.55
C MET A 3 -8.00 -0.09 -10.56
N ILE A 4 -7.23 -0.05 -11.66
CA ILE A 4 -7.38 0.97 -12.71
C ILE A 4 -8.70 0.78 -13.45
N TRP A 5 -9.06 -0.47 -13.76
CA TRP A 5 -10.35 -0.77 -14.38
C TRP A 5 -11.52 -0.31 -13.50
N ALA A 6 -11.52 -0.64 -12.20
CA ALA A 6 -12.59 -0.24 -11.28
C ALA A 6 -12.74 1.28 -11.19
N LEU A 7 -11.63 2.01 -11.08
CA LEU A 7 -11.62 3.47 -11.02
C LEU A 7 -12.04 4.11 -12.36
N SER A 8 -11.77 3.47 -13.50
CA SER A 8 -12.25 3.96 -14.80
C SER A 8 -13.77 3.96 -14.91
N GLN A 9 -14.46 3.14 -14.10
CA GLN A 9 -15.92 3.06 -14.09
C GLN A 9 -16.54 4.08 -13.13
N ASN A 10 -15.90 4.36 -11.99
CA ASN A 10 -16.40 5.32 -11.00
C ASN A 10 -15.26 5.82 -10.09
N ASP A 11 -14.79 7.05 -10.33
CA ASP A 11 -13.73 7.72 -9.56
C ASP A 11 -14.22 9.06 -8.94
N PRO A 12 -15.15 9.02 -7.97
CA PRO A 12 -15.70 10.23 -7.36
C PRO A 12 -14.66 11.00 -6.52
N GLN A 13 -13.55 10.36 -6.16
CA GLN A 13 -12.49 10.93 -5.32
C GLN A 13 -11.25 11.35 -6.12
N GLY A 14 -11.23 11.13 -7.44
CA GLY A 14 -10.14 11.56 -8.32
C GLY A 14 -8.82 10.80 -8.12
N TRP A 15 -8.85 9.53 -7.74
CA TRP A 15 -7.66 8.70 -7.52
C TRP A 15 -6.79 8.57 -8.77
N LEU A 16 -7.39 8.67 -9.97
CA LEU A 16 -6.69 8.61 -11.25
C LEU A 16 -6.02 9.93 -11.66
N ARG A 17 -6.08 10.99 -10.83
CA ARG A 17 -5.47 12.29 -11.17
C ARG A 17 -3.98 12.16 -11.54
N VAL A 18 -3.24 11.29 -10.85
CA VAL A 18 -1.84 10.99 -11.20
C VAL A 18 -1.70 10.41 -12.60
N MET A 19 -2.56 9.48 -13.02
CA MET A 19 -2.52 8.93 -14.37
C MET A 19 -2.93 9.95 -15.43
N GLN A 20 -3.82 10.89 -15.10
CA GLN A 20 -4.28 11.92 -16.02
C GLN A 20 -3.25 13.02 -16.23
N GLN A 21 -2.52 13.39 -15.18
CA GLN A 21 -1.62 14.55 -15.19
C GLN A 21 -0.14 14.15 -15.32
N ASP A 22 0.24 12.96 -14.85
CA ASP A 22 1.58 12.41 -14.95
C ASP A 22 1.55 10.87 -15.12
N PRO A 23 1.08 10.37 -16.28
CA PRO A 23 0.98 8.93 -16.53
C PRO A 23 2.34 8.22 -16.48
N ALA A 24 3.44 8.93 -16.79
CA ALA A 24 4.78 8.37 -16.74
C ALA A 24 5.21 8.09 -15.29
N GLU A 25 4.97 9.03 -14.38
CA GLU A 25 5.19 8.82 -12.94
C GLU A 25 4.32 7.70 -12.39
N ALA A 26 3.04 7.65 -12.78
CA ALA A 26 2.13 6.58 -12.37
C ALA A 26 2.65 5.20 -12.79
N ALA A 27 3.03 5.05 -14.07
CA ALA A 27 3.54 3.80 -14.61
C ALA A 27 4.86 3.39 -13.93
N ALA A 28 5.82 4.32 -13.83
CA ALA A 28 7.12 4.04 -13.21
C ALA A 28 6.98 3.62 -11.74
N PHE A 29 6.06 4.24 -10.99
CA PHE A 29 5.80 3.86 -9.61
C PHE A 29 5.19 2.46 -9.51
N LEU A 30 4.16 2.17 -10.32
CA LEU A 30 3.47 0.88 -10.31
C LEU A 30 4.40 -0.26 -10.76
N ASP A 31 5.24 -0.03 -11.77
CA ASP A 31 6.22 -1.01 -12.23
C ASP A 31 7.25 -1.34 -11.14
N ARG A 32 7.75 -0.33 -10.42
CA ARG A 32 8.66 -0.55 -9.27
C ARG A 32 7.98 -1.31 -8.13
N LEU A 33 6.70 -1.01 -7.88
CA LEU A 33 5.92 -1.62 -6.82
C LEU A 33 5.64 -3.11 -7.10
N ASP A 34 5.10 -3.42 -8.29
CA ASP A 34 4.73 -4.79 -8.67
C ASP A 34 5.93 -5.63 -9.15
N GLY A 35 7.02 -4.99 -9.57
CA GLY A 35 8.26 -5.64 -9.98
C GLY A 35 9.22 -5.87 -8.82
N ASP A 36 10.19 -4.97 -8.68
CA ASP A 36 11.33 -5.12 -7.77
C ASP A 36 10.86 -5.21 -6.32
N PHE A 37 10.03 -4.26 -5.86
CA PHE A 37 9.62 -4.23 -4.46
C PHE A 37 8.86 -5.48 -4.04
N LYS A 38 7.89 -5.93 -4.85
CA LYS A 38 7.15 -7.18 -4.63
C LYS A 38 8.07 -8.39 -4.58
N THR A 39 9.04 -8.47 -5.50
CA THR A 39 10.01 -9.57 -5.54
C THR A 39 10.83 -9.63 -4.25
N HIS A 40 11.33 -8.48 -3.77
CA HIS A 40 12.05 -8.41 -2.51
C HIS A 40 11.14 -8.71 -1.31
N LEU A 41 9.90 -8.21 -1.30
CA LEU A 41 8.92 -8.49 -0.25
C LEU A 41 8.63 -10.00 -0.13
N ASP A 42 8.36 -10.69 -1.24
CA ASP A 42 8.05 -12.11 -1.23
C ASP A 42 9.24 -12.94 -0.75
N ARG A 43 10.45 -12.60 -1.19
CA ARG A 43 11.68 -13.29 -0.77
C ARG A 43 12.05 -13.01 0.68
N TYR A 44 11.73 -11.82 1.20
CA TYR A 44 11.85 -11.50 2.61
C TYR A 44 10.83 -12.30 3.45
N LYS A 45 9.55 -12.26 3.08
CA LYS A 45 8.45 -12.90 3.80
C LYS A 45 8.56 -14.42 3.84
N TYR A 46 9.05 -15.03 2.76
CA TYR A 46 9.20 -16.47 2.65
C TYR A 46 10.67 -16.89 2.58
N ALA A 47 11.57 -16.18 3.27
CA ALA A 47 13.00 -16.48 3.27
C ALA A 47 13.29 -17.95 3.62
N SER A 48 12.54 -18.56 4.53
CA SER A 48 12.67 -19.98 4.88
C SER A 48 12.37 -20.96 3.74
N ARG A 49 11.62 -20.54 2.71
CA ARG A 49 11.27 -21.35 1.53
C ARG A 49 12.22 -21.13 0.35
N PHE A 50 12.92 -19.99 0.31
CA PHE A 50 13.82 -19.63 -0.77
C PHE A 50 15.28 -19.81 -0.33
N ASP A 51 15.78 -18.85 0.42
CA ASP A 51 17.11 -18.85 1.03
C ASP A 51 17.06 -18.00 2.29
N ALA A 52 17.17 -18.64 3.45
CA ALA A 52 17.10 -17.97 4.74
C ALA A 52 18.27 -16.98 4.94
N ALA A 53 19.42 -17.22 4.29
CA ALA A 53 20.58 -16.32 4.37
C ALA A 53 20.36 -15.04 3.55
N ALA A 54 19.54 -15.10 2.49
CA ALA A 54 19.21 -13.95 1.64
C ALA A 54 18.07 -13.09 2.19
N GLY A 55 17.35 -13.53 3.23
CA GLY A 55 16.20 -12.80 3.78
C GLY A 55 16.55 -11.39 4.25
N GLU A 56 17.73 -11.21 4.84
CA GLU A 56 18.25 -9.90 5.26
C GLU A 56 18.50 -8.98 4.06
N TYR A 57 19.11 -9.50 3.00
CA TYR A 57 19.34 -8.75 1.75
C TYR A 57 18.01 -8.25 1.17
N HIS A 58 17.03 -9.14 1.02
CA HIS A 58 15.72 -8.76 0.49
C HIS A 58 14.98 -7.76 1.40
N ARG A 59 15.15 -7.86 2.72
CA ARG A 59 14.63 -6.84 3.64
C ARG A 59 15.27 -5.47 3.42
N GLN A 60 16.59 -5.41 3.20
CA GLN A 60 17.29 -4.13 2.97
C GLN A 60 16.89 -3.49 1.63
N GLU A 61 16.78 -4.28 0.56
CA GLU A 61 16.33 -3.77 -0.74
C GLU A 61 14.88 -3.27 -0.68
N GLY A 62 13.98 -4.02 -0.03
CA GLY A 62 12.62 -3.54 0.20
C GLY A 62 12.58 -2.30 1.09
N ALA A 63 13.46 -2.21 2.09
CA ALA A 63 13.58 -1.03 2.95
C ALA A 63 14.05 0.21 2.20
N SER A 64 14.86 0.06 1.14
CA SER A 64 15.25 1.16 0.26
C SER A 64 14.02 1.80 -0.38
N PHE A 65 13.13 0.99 -0.98
CA PHE A 65 11.87 1.47 -1.54
C PHE A 65 10.98 2.15 -0.47
N LEU A 66 10.89 1.59 0.74
CA LEU A 66 10.15 2.22 1.84
C LEU A 66 10.77 3.56 2.28
N GLY A 67 12.09 3.70 2.20
CA GLY A 67 12.80 4.96 2.40
C GLY A 67 12.42 6.02 1.37
N ASP A 68 12.26 5.62 0.10
CA ASP A 68 11.76 6.52 -0.95
C ASP A 68 10.32 6.97 -0.66
N LEU A 69 9.46 6.06 -0.18
CA LEU A 69 8.10 6.42 0.24
C LEU A 69 8.10 7.41 1.41
N GLU A 70 8.93 7.17 2.43
CA GLU A 70 9.10 8.09 3.56
C GLU A 70 9.50 9.49 3.08
N ALA A 71 10.52 9.58 2.22
CA ALA A 71 10.99 10.85 1.69
C ALA A 71 9.89 11.56 0.88
N ARG A 72 9.15 10.80 0.06
CA ARG A 72 8.05 11.30 -0.75
C ARG A 72 6.89 11.82 0.10
N LEU A 73 6.51 11.10 1.16
CA LEU A 73 5.47 11.51 2.11
C LEU A 73 5.90 12.73 2.92
N ALA A 74 7.17 12.78 3.35
CA ALA A 74 7.73 13.93 4.06
C ALA A 74 7.76 15.20 3.21
N ALA A 75 8.11 15.06 1.92
CA ALA A 75 8.07 16.14 0.94
C ALA A 75 6.64 16.46 0.47
N GLY A 76 5.66 15.58 0.76
CA GLY A 76 4.26 15.79 0.45
C GLY A 76 3.79 15.48 -0.96
N GLY A 77 4.65 14.82 -1.73
CA GLY A 77 4.42 14.50 -3.13
C GLY A 77 4.58 15.70 -4.08
N PRO A 78 4.67 15.44 -5.41
CA PRO A 78 4.88 16.49 -6.41
C PRO A 78 3.78 17.56 -6.49
N GLN A 79 2.58 17.25 -5.97
CA GLN A 79 1.38 18.10 -6.13
C GLN A 79 0.77 18.59 -4.81
N GLN A 80 1.54 18.68 -3.74
CA GLN A 80 1.04 19.08 -2.42
C GLN A 80 0.30 20.43 -2.37
N ASN A 81 0.56 21.32 -3.33
CA ASN A 81 -0.09 22.64 -3.43
C ASN A 81 -1.49 22.58 -4.10
N ALA A 82 -1.92 21.42 -4.60
CA ALA A 82 -3.27 21.23 -5.11
C ALA A 82 -4.21 21.13 -3.90
N GLN A 83 -4.88 22.24 -3.59
CA GLN A 83 -5.87 22.38 -2.52
C GLN A 83 -6.86 21.21 -2.49
N ASN A 84 -6.61 20.23 -1.63
CA ASN A 84 -7.57 19.23 -1.20
C ASN A 84 -7.63 19.33 0.32
N GLU A 85 -8.83 19.58 0.85
CA GLU A 85 -9.12 19.94 2.24
C GLU A 85 -9.01 18.75 3.22
N THR A 86 -8.78 17.55 2.70
CA THR A 86 -8.50 16.34 3.48
C THR A 86 -7.00 16.24 3.76
N GLY A 87 -6.52 16.98 4.77
CA GLY A 87 -5.12 17.10 5.17
C GLY A 87 -4.45 15.81 5.68
N GLY A 88 -4.38 14.77 4.86
CA GLY A 88 -3.64 13.54 5.08
C GLY A 88 -2.34 13.47 4.28
N LEU A 89 -1.41 12.62 4.71
CA LEU A 89 -0.21 12.30 3.92
C LEU A 89 -0.62 11.50 2.67
N ALA A 90 -0.06 11.84 1.52
CA ALA A 90 -0.32 11.14 0.27
C ALA A 90 0.96 11.10 -0.57
N LEU A 91 1.16 10.03 -1.34
CA LEU A 91 2.38 9.86 -2.13
C LEU A 91 2.48 10.89 -3.26
N TRP A 92 1.39 11.18 -3.98
CA TRP A 92 1.45 12.12 -5.10
C TRP A 92 1.04 13.56 -4.75
N GLY A 93 0.28 13.73 -3.65
CA GLY A 93 -0.11 15.03 -3.11
C GLY A 93 -1.61 15.29 -3.15
N GLY A 94 -2.07 16.26 -2.36
CA GLY A 94 -3.48 16.63 -2.23
C GLY A 94 -4.30 15.66 -1.36
N ALA A 95 -4.53 14.43 -1.83
CA ALA A 95 -5.25 13.39 -1.10
C ALA A 95 -4.74 12.00 -1.53
N MET A 96 -5.03 10.96 -0.73
CA MET A 96 -4.69 9.59 -1.10
C MET A 96 -5.35 9.22 -2.44
N GLY A 97 -4.58 8.59 -3.32
CA GLY A 97 -5.04 8.19 -4.64
C GLY A 97 -4.44 6.86 -5.09
N LEU A 98 -4.36 6.66 -6.41
CA LEU A 98 -3.94 5.39 -7.00
C LEU A 98 -2.63 4.85 -6.41
N LEU A 99 -1.60 5.70 -6.28
CA LEU A 99 -0.29 5.26 -5.79
C LEU A 99 -0.36 4.78 -4.33
N ASP A 100 -1.15 5.47 -3.50
CA ASP A 100 -1.32 5.13 -2.10
C ASP A 100 -2.00 3.76 -1.95
N PHE A 101 -3.17 3.60 -2.56
CA PHE A 101 -3.95 2.37 -2.47
C PHE A 101 -3.28 1.18 -3.15
N ALA A 102 -2.47 1.42 -4.19
CA ALA A 102 -1.62 0.38 -4.77
C ALA A 102 -0.54 -0.07 -3.77
N ALA A 103 0.15 0.85 -3.10
CA ALA A 103 1.28 0.54 -2.22
C ALA A 103 0.87 -0.03 -0.85
N LEU A 104 -0.25 0.44 -0.27
CA LEU A 104 -0.70 0.11 1.08
C LEU A 104 -0.72 -1.40 1.40
N PRO A 105 -1.27 -2.29 0.54
CA PRO A 105 -1.26 -3.72 0.80
C PRO A 105 0.15 -4.30 0.93
N PHE A 106 1.09 -3.86 0.11
CA PHE A 106 2.47 -4.37 0.11
C PHE A 106 3.26 -3.84 1.30
N VAL A 107 3.12 -2.56 1.64
CA VAL A 107 3.75 -1.98 2.85
C VAL A 107 3.23 -2.67 4.11
N ARG A 108 1.91 -2.93 4.18
CA ARG A 108 1.31 -3.71 5.28
C ARG A 108 1.89 -5.12 5.36
N GLN A 109 2.03 -5.81 4.24
CA GLN A 109 2.64 -7.15 4.20
C GLN A 109 4.11 -7.13 4.63
N PHE A 110 4.87 -6.11 4.23
CA PHE A 110 6.26 -5.93 4.64
C PHE A 110 6.36 -5.78 6.16
N ARG A 111 5.51 -4.93 6.76
CA ARG A 111 5.42 -4.79 8.22
C ARG A 111 5.06 -6.11 8.89
N ILE A 112 4.11 -6.88 8.37
CA ILE A 112 3.70 -8.17 8.94
C ILE A 112 4.87 -9.18 8.96
N ALA A 113 5.75 -9.16 7.96
CA ALA A 113 6.91 -10.05 7.90
C ALA A 113 7.96 -9.77 9.00
N GLY A 114 8.02 -8.54 9.52
CA GLY A 114 8.88 -8.19 10.65
C GLY A 114 8.45 -6.91 11.37
N PRO A 115 7.41 -6.97 12.22
CA PRO A 115 6.81 -5.77 12.80
C PRO A 115 7.78 -4.96 13.67
N GLN A 116 8.52 -5.64 14.56
CA GLN A 116 9.47 -4.99 15.46
C GLN A 116 10.58 -4.26 14.68
N TRP A 117 11.07 -4.89 13.61
CA TRP A 117 12.10 -4.28 12.77
C TRP A 117 11.54 -3.04 12.07
N PHE A 118 10.39 -3.16 11.39
CA PHE A 118 9.75 -2.06 10.68
C PHE A 118 9.38 -0.88 11.60
N ASP A 119 8.82 -1.17 12.76
CA ASP A 119 8.37 -0.16 13.73
C ASP A 119 9.55 0.55 14.42
N SER A 120 10.75 -0.05 14.43
CA SER A 120 11.98 0.59 14.93
C SER A 120 12.64 1.55 13.94
N ARG A 121 12.16 1.59 12.68
CA ARG A 121 12.77 2.44 11.64
C ARG A 121 12.34 3.90 11.78
N PRO A 122 13.22 4.87 11.46
CA PRO A 122 12.91 6.29 11.55
C PRO A 122 12.09 6.75 10.33
N TRP A 123 10.89 6.18 10.16
CA TRP A 123 9.98 6.51 9.06
C TRP A 123 8.63 7.06 9.57
N PRO A 124 8.64 8.21 10.27
CA PRO A 124 7.46 8.74 10.93
C PRO A 124 6.30 9.05 9.95
N HIS A 125 6.59 9.51 8.73
CA HIS A 125 5.54 9.84 7.77
C HIS A 125 4.93 8.58 7.18
N LEU A 126 5.74 7.57 6.83
CA LEU A 126 5.30 6.26 6.38
C LEU A 126 4.47 5.55 7.46
N HIS A 127 4.90 5.61 8.72
CA HIS A 127 4.16 5.05 9.84
C HIS A 127 2.81 5.74 10.03
N SER A 128 2.78 7.08 9.95
CA SER A 128 1.55 7.87 10.06
C SER A 128 0.59 7.60 8.89
N TRP A 129 1.11 7.56 7.67
CA TRP A 129 0.36 7.25 6.45
C TRP A 129 -0.26 5.85 6.50
N LEU A 130 0.54 4.83 6.86
CA LEU A 130 0.03 3.46 7.01
C LEU A 130 -1.03 3.37 8.11
N ARG A 131 -0.81 4.04 9.25
CA ARG A 131 -1.76 4.06 10.36
C ARG A 131 -3.07 4.74 9.96
N GLY A 132 -3.00 5.88 9.28
CA GLY A 132 -4.17 6.61 8.80
C GLY A 132 -5.07 5.75 7.91
N PHE A 133 -4.49 4.88 7.09
CA PHE A 133 -5.25 3.89 6.33
C PHE A 133 -5.82 2.76 7.20
N LEU A 134 -5.01 2.18 8.10
CA LEU A 134 -5.46 1.07 8.95
C LEU A 134 -6.56 1.46 9.94
N ASP A 135 -6.57 2.71 10.36
CA ASP A 135 -7.56 3.28 11.28
C ASP A 135 -8.75 3.92 10.52
N SER A 136 -8.75 3.89 9.18
CA SER A 136 -9.81 4.53 8.39
C SER A 136 -11.13 3.75 8.48
N PRO A 137 -12.28 4.45 8.58
CA PRO A 137 -13.60 3.82 8.58
C PRO A 137 -13.88 2.96 7.35
N GLU A 138 -13.34 3.36 6.19
CA GLU A 138 -13.48 2.65 4.91
C GLU A 138 -12.71 1.33 4.93
N PHE A 139 -11.51 1.30 5.52
CA PHE A 139 -10.79 0.04 5.70
C PHE A 139 -11.52 -0.90 6.66
N ALA A 140 -12.08 -0.34 7.75
CA ALA A 140 -12.84 -1.10 8.74
C ALA A 140 -14.11 -1.73 8.15
N SER A 141 -14.78 -1.07 7.20
CA SER A 141 -15.99 -1.60 6.54
C SER A 141 -15.68 -2.70 5.52
N ILE A 142 -14.51 -2.66 4.88
CA ILE A 142 -14.09 -3.67 3.89
C ILE A 142 -13.50 -4.92 4.57
N MET A 143 -12.77 -4.75 5.67
CA MET A 143 -12.15 -5.86 6.41
C MET A 143 -13.11 -6.53 7.40
N HIS A 144 -14.25 -7.03 6.89
CA HIS A 144 -15.03 -8.00 7.65
C HIS A 144 -14.25 -9.31 7.76
N LYS A 145 -13.83 -9.64 8.99
CA LYS A 145 -13.30 -10.97 9.29
C LYS A 145 -14.42 -11.98 9.17
N TYR A 146 -14.47 -12.69 8.05
CA TYR A 146 -15.29 -13.89 7.95
C TYR A 146 -14.64 -14.99 8.78
N THR A 147 -15.41 -15.65 9.63
CA THR A 147 -14.99 -16.87 10.33
C THR A 147 -14.56 -17.87 9.24
N PRO A 148 -13.36 -18.48 9.33
CA PRO A 148 -12.94 -19.50 8.38
C PRO A 148 -13.99 -20.61 8.37
N TRP A 149 -14.56 -20.89 7.20
CA TRP A 149 -15.58 -21.91 7.02
C TRP A 149 -15.08 -23.27 7.54
N GLN A 150 -15.87 -23.92 8.41
CA GLN A 150 -15.59 -25.26 8.89
C GLN A 150 -16.41 -26.32 8.14
N PRO A 151 -15.88 -27.55 7.96
CA PRO A 151 -16.64 -28.65 7.37
C PRO A 151 -17.93 -28.92 8.17
N GLY A 152 -19.08 -28.63 7.56
CA GLY A 152 -20.41 -28.77 8.18
C GLY A 152 -21.15 -27.45 8.41
N GLU A 153 -20.53 -26.29 8.11
CA GLU A 153 -21.21 -25.00 8.11
C GLU A 153 -21.91 -24.74 6.76
N ASP A 154 -23.14 -24.22 6.80
CA ASP A 154 -23.78 -23.69 5.60
C ASP A 154 -23.02 -22.43 5.15
N GLY A 155 -22.65 -22.38 3.87
CA GLY A 155 -21.89 -21.26 3.31
C GLY A 155 -22.63 -19.93 3.47
N ILE A 156 -21.93 -18.89 3.91
CA ILE A 156 -22.50 -17.54 4.03
C ILE A 156 -22.74 -16.99 2.62
N ALA A 157 -23.97 -16.55 2.34
CA ALA A 157 -24.31 -15.89 1.08
C ALA A 157 -23.67 -14.49 1.01
N PHE A 158 -23.07 -14.16 -0.13
CA PHE A 158 -22.49 -12.85 -0.41
C PHE A 158 -23.22 -12.18 -1.58
N PRO A 159 -23.70 -10.92 -1.47
CA PRO A 159 -23.64 -10.05 -0.29
C PRO A 159 -24.69 -10.39 0.78
N PRO A 160 -24.45 -10.07 2.07
CA PRO A 160 -25.52 -10.08 3.06
C PRO A 160 -26.51 -8.96 2.70
N GLY A 161 -27.80 -9.30 2.65
CA GLY A 161 -28.88 -8.34 2.40
C GLY A 161 -29.07 -7.33 3.53
#